data_AF-A0A9P5XC47-F1
#
_entry.id   AF-A0A9P5XC47-F1
#
_cell.length_a   1.000
_cell.length_b   1.000
_cell.length_c   1.000
_cell.angle_alpha   90.00
_cell.angle_beta   90.00
_cell.angle_gamma   90.00
#
_symmetry.space_group_name_H-M   'P 1'
#
loop_
_entity.id
_entity.type
_entity.pdbx_description
1 polymer ?
#
loop_
_entity_poly.entity_id
_entity_poly.type
_entity_poly.pdbx_seq_one_letter_code
_entity_poly.pdbx_strand_id
1 'polypeptide(L)'
;MSTAANRDVWSEILRYLRISLADDKQVDLLIKKRTILAIAFTCSNIAEVALDELWRSMVSLEPIVGVFNASSPSSTGILECRNQDYWEICQLSANDVDSCVFKARSYLSRIRYLHFSAFPTHRERMLWQALYSLGRFSSLCPNLQRIFLGLGNVSPGLVYNFTTILSPSLRGITFANCQSEGSDGVTASMILRMLKHRNVDLLEISYNGFASSRVVDQIFQFPSLTSIGIQCTVGHLVVPENFQPLPHLTKLDINLGVSFRTGVVGTWIAGMQSLADLRLCGSWQDMYHSTIFSNILMTVQSLTLCVAASTTRTLLQTNIFSDISNAFPGLRSLCLDLIGSAGAQPRTSSITLADILLLRDRSIEYIDFRYISTQLSTTDVIDIITVWPSLKGISIIPLNPPGNPPCDAKALFSYISRHAPCLHHLNVPLNTLALAAGFPMTPGVCVCPLQNLDLSQTLPYLPSTLLDKLTFARNLISLFPRLTTVASSGIDSGDRVKDLQTIINALQDVVSYPPQRLDILFRS
;
A
#
# COMPACT_ATOMS: atom_id res chain seq x y z
N MET A 1 -18.28 35.98 -19.70
CA MET A 1 -18.71 35.34 -18.45
C MET A 1 -19.00 33.87 -18.74
N SER A 2 -17.99 33.00 -18.72
CA SER A 2 -18.19 31.55 -18.91
C SER A 2 -18.20 30.86 -17.54
N THR A 3 -19.16 29.97 -17.38
CA THR A 3 -19.56 29.35 -16.12
C THR A 3 -18.47 28.43 -15.57
N ALA A 4 -17.88 28.83 -14.43
CA ALA A 4 -17.03 28.01 -13.55
C ALA A 4 -17.78 26.83 -12.88
N ALA A 5 -18.96 26.46 -13.40
CA ALA A 5 -20.00 25.76 -12.65
C ALA A 5 -19.75 24.27 -12.37
N ASN A 6 -18.68 23.65 -12.86
CA ASN A 6 -18.41 22.22 -12.66
C ASN A 6 -16.94 21.88 -12.38
N ARG A 7 -16.09 22.85 -11.99
CA ARG A 7 -14.67 22.59 -11.73
C ARG A 7 -14.48 21.53 -10.63
N ASP A 8 -15.29 21.61 -9.58
CA ASP A 8 -15.21 20.69 -8.44
C ASP A 8 -15.62 19.27 -8.85
N VAL A 9 -16.66 19.13 -9.67
CA VAL A 9 -17.11 17.85 -10.22
C VAL A 9 -16.02 17.23 -11.10
N TRP A 10 -15.41 18.00 -11.99
CA TRP A 10 -14.30 17.50 -12.83
C TRP A 10 -13.05 17.18 -12.02
N SER A 11 -12.78 17.93 -10.95
CA SER A 11 -11.69 17.63 -10.03
C SER A 11 -11.92 16.29 -9.32
N GLU A 12 -13.16 16.02 -8.91
CA GLU A 12 -13.51 14.72 -8.31
C GLU A 12 -13.46 13.58 -9.33
N ILE A 13 -13.97 13.77 -10.56
CA ILE A 13 -13.87 12.78 -11.64
C ILE A 13 -12.40 12.44 -11.93
N LEU A 14 -11.55 13.45 -12.11
CA LEU A 14 -10.13 13.26 -12.38
C LEU A 14 -9.39 12.65 -11.18
N ARG A 15 -9.90 12.80 -9.95
CA ARG A 15 -9.37 12.12 -8.76
C ARG A 15 -9.44 10.59 -8.88
N TYR A 16 -10.41 10.04 -9.60
CA TYR A 16 -10.47 8.60 -9.89
C TYR A 16 -9.42 8.14 -10.92
N LEU A 17 -8.96 9.05 -11.79
CA LEU A 17 -7.89 8.81 -12.76
C LEU A 17 -6.50 9.14 -12.22
N ARG A 18 -6.41 9.47 -10.93
CA ARG A 18 -5.17 9.92 -10.29
C ARG A 18 -4.04 8.92 -10.48
N ILE A 19 -2.88 9.47 -10.82
CA ILE A 19 -1.65 8.72 -11.11
C ILE A 19 -0.91 8.46 -9.80
N SER A 20 -0.82 7.21 -9.38
CA SER A 20 0.07 6.75 -8.30
C SER A 20 1.32 6.11 -8.89
N LEU A 21 2.46 6.81 -8.77
CA LEU A 21 3.73 6.29 -9.27
C LEU A 21 4.28 5.10 -8.47
N ALA A 22 3.71 4.84 -7.28
CA ALA A 22 4.10 3.72 -6.43
C ALA A 22 3.22 2.47 -6.65
N ASP A 23 1.92 2.67 -6.86
CA ASP A 23 0.94 1.58 -6.85
C ASP A 23 0.45 1.17 -8.25
N ASP A 24 0.42 2.11 -9.21
CA ASP A 24 -0.09 1.82 -10.55
C ASP A 24 0.94 1.02 -11.36
N LYS A 25 0.47 -0.02 -12.04
CA LYS A 25 1.30 -0.76 -13.01
C LYS A 25 1.61 0.14 -14.20
N GLN A 26 2.70 -0.15 -14.91
CA GLN A 26 3.15 0.66 -16.05
C GLN A 26 2.08 0.83 -17.14
N VAL A 27 1.29 -0.21 -17.40
CA VAL A 27 0.18 -0.17 -18.37
C VAL A 27 -0.91 0.80 -17.90
N ASP A 28 -1.31 0.72 -16.63
CA ASP A 28 -2.34 1.58 -16.05
C ASP A 28 -1.90 3.04 -16.00
N LEU A 29 -0.63 3.29 -15.64
CA LEU A 29 0.00 4.62 -15.70
C LEU A 29 -0.12 5.25 -17.09
N LEU A 30 0.18 4.49 -18.14
CA LEU A 30 0.10 4.96 -19.52
C LEU A 30 -1.34 5.27 -19.94
N ILE A 31 -2.29 4.39 -19.59
CA ILE A 31 -3.71 4.58 -19.88
C ILE A 31 -4.21 5.84 -19.17
N LYS A 32 -3.99 5.97 -17.85
CA LYS A 32 -4.40 7.14 -17.07
C LYS A 32 -3.82 8.43 -17.64
N LYS A 33 -2.52 8.47 -17.93
CA LYS A 33 -1.86 9.65 -18.53
C LYS A 33 -2.48 10.03 -19.88
N ARG A 34 -2.69 9.06 -20.77
CA ARG A 34 -3.32 9.31 -22.08
C ARG A 34 -4.75 9.83 -21.94
N THR A 35 -5.53 9.26 -21.04
CA THR A 35 -6.91 9.70 -20.79
C THR A 35 -6.94 11.12 -20.24
N ILE A 36 -6.12 11.46 -19.24
CA ILE A 36 -6.06 12.82 -18.69
C ILE A 36 -5.59 13.81 -19.76
N LEU A 37 -4.61 13.43 -20.58
CA LEU A 37 -4.13 14.26 -21.68
C LEU A 37 -5.21 14.49 -22.74
N ALA A 38 -5.96 13.46 -23.11
CA ALA A 38 -7.09 13.59 -24.03
C ALA A 38 -8.14 14.55 -23.46
N ILE A 39 -8.46 14.46 -22.17
CA ILE A 39 -9.36 15.39 -21.48
C ILE A 39 -8.80 16.83 -21.50
N ALA A 40 -7.49 17.00 -21.32
CA ALA A 40 -6.87 18.31 -21.41
C ALA A 40 -7.03 18.96 -22.80
N PHE A 41 -7.06 18.15 -23.86
CA PHE A 41 -7.21 18.62 -25.24
C PHE A 41 -8.67 18.80 -25.69
N THR A 42 -9.67 18.25 -25.00
CA THR A 42 -11.08 18.37 -25.43
C THR A 42 -11.72 19.71 -25.10
N CYS A 43 -11.40 20.30 -23.94
CA CYS A 43 -12.02 21.56 -23.51
C CYS A 43 -11.06 22.45 -22.70
N SER A 44 -10.93 23.71 -23.09
CA SER A 44 -10.11 24.71 -22.39
C SER A 44 -10.54 24.95 -20.94
N ASN A 45 -11.83 24.78 -20.62
CA ASN A 45 -12.34 24.97 -19.26
C ASN A 45 -11.90 23.85 -18.29
N ILE A 46 -11.53 22.67 -18.81
CA ILE A 46 -11.12 21.49 -18.02
C ILE A 46 -9.61 21.26 -18.14
N ALA A 47 -8.96 21.83 -19.16
CA ALA A 47 -7.53 21.75 -19.40
C ALA A 47 -6.70 22.06 -18.15
N GLU A 48 -7.07 23.09 -17.39
CA GLU A 48 -6.37 23.45 -16.15
C GLU A 48 -6.43 22.36 -15.06
N VAL A 49 -7.60 21.74 -14.88
CA VAL A 49 -7.78 20.66 -13.89
C VAL A 49 -7.06 19.38 -14.34
N ALA A 50 -7.10 19.07 -15.64
CA ALA A 50 -6.39 17.94 -16.21
C ALA A 50 -4.86 18.13 -16.13
N LEU A 51 -4.36 19.35 -16.37
CA LEU A 51 -2.96 19.69 -16.20
C LEU A 51 -2.52 19.62 -14.74
N ASP A 52 -3.37 20.02 -13.79
CA ASP A 52 -3.11 19.85 -12.35
C ASP A 52 -2.84 18.39 -12.01
N GLU A 53 -3.66 17.46 -12.52
CA GLU A 53 -3.46 16.02 -12.27
C GLU A 53 -2.28 15.42 -13.04
N LEU A 54 -2.02 15.85 -14.29
CA LEU A 54 -0.87 15.42 -15.08
C LEU A 54 0.47 15.79 -14.44
N TRP A 55 0.57 17.00 -13.89
CA TRP A 55 1.78 17.51 -13.23
C TRP A 55 1.85 17.18 -11.74
N ARG A 56 0.79 16.59 -11.16
CA ARG A 56 0.70 16.32 -9.73
C ARG A 56 1.80 15.40 -9.22
N SER A 57 2.10 14.36 -9.99
CA SER A 57 3.03 13.28 -9.64
C SER A 57 4.11 13.16 -10.71
N MET A 58 5.36 13.52 -10.37
CA MET A 58 6.46 13.58 -11.34
C MET A 58 7.63 12.67 -10.91
N VAL A 59 8.34 12.11 -11.90
CA VAL A 59 9.58 11.34 -11.69
C VAL A 59 10.85 12.15 -11.99
N SER A 60 10.69 13.34 -12.56
CA SER A 60 11.74 14.30 -12.92
C SER A 60 11.10 15.67 -13.17
N LEU A 61 11.84 16.75 -12.95
CA LEU A 61 11.46 18.11 -13.30
C LEU A 61 11.77 18.47 -14.75
N GLU A 62 12.48 17.62 -15.50
CA GLU A 62 12.88 17.85 -16.89
C GLU A 62 11.73 18.28 -17.83
N PRO A 63 10.48 17.81 -17.70
CA PRO A 63 9.38 18.30 -18.53
C PRO A 63 9.17 19.81 -18.48
N ILE A 64 9.62 20.50 -17.42
CA ILE A 64 9.57 21.95 -17.34
C ILE A 64 10.39 22.64 -18.44
N VAL A 65 11.44 21.99 -18.94
CA VAL A 65 12.28 22.49 -20.03
C VAL A 65 11.45 22.71 -21.29
N GLY A 66 10.51 21.79 -21.59
CA GLY A 66 9.56 21.96 -22.69
C GLY A 66 8.65 23.17 -22.50
N VAL A 67 8.22 23.45 -21.27
CA VAL A 67 7.41 24.64 -20.92
C VAL A 67 8.21 25.92 -21.10
N PHE A 68 9.47 25.93 -20.67
CA PHE A 68 10.39 27.05 -20.90
C PHE A 68 10.59 27.29 -22.39
N ASN A 69 10.95 26.24 -23.14
CA ASN A 69 11.33 26.37 -24.55
C ASN A 69 10.14 26.59 -25.49
N ALA A 70 8.91 26.25 -25.10
CA ALA A 70 7.71 26.48 -25.90
C ALA A 70 7.44 27.97 -26.19
N SER A 71 8.04 28.89 -25.43
CA SER A 71 7.90 30.34 -25.63
C SER A 71 9.03 30.93 -26.49
N SER A 72 9.99 30.12 -26.95
CA SER A 72 11.14 30.59 -27.71
C SER A 72 10.83 30.62 -29.22
N PRO A 73 10.89 31.79 -29.88
CA PRO A 73 10.77 31.88 -31.35
C PRO A 73 12.07 31.50 -32.08
N SER A 74 13.19 31.32 -31.36
CA SER A 74 14.49 30.96 -31.94
C SER A 74 14.72 29.45 -32.05
N SER A 75 15.59 29.04 -32.98
CA SER A 75 16.06 27.64 -33.11
C SER A 75 16.83 27.14 -31.88
N THR A 76 17.32 28.06 -31.06
CA THR A 76 17.93 27.78 -29.75
C THR A 76 16.87 27.87 -28.64
N GLY A 77 16.81 26.83 -27.81
CA GLY A 77 15.99 26.79 -26.61
C GLY A 77 16.47 27.78 -25.54
N ILE A 78 15.58 28.14 -24.62
CA ILE A 78 15.85 29.00 -23.47
C ILE A 78 16.69 28.26 -22.42
N LEU A 79 16.34 27.01 -22.18
CA LEU A 79 17.09 26.05 -21.39
C LEU A 79 17.60 24.95 -22.32
N GLU A 80 18.91 24.85 -22.45
CA GLU A 80 19.56 23.84 -23.27
C GLU A 80 20.48 22.96 -22.44
N CYS A 81 20.48 21.66 -22.73
CA CYS A 81 21.41 20.72 -22.13
C CYS A 81 22.65 20.63 -23.02
N ARG A 82 23.78 21.19 -22.58
CA ARG A 82 25.05 21.12 -23.32
C ARG A 82 25.80 19.83 -22.97
N ASN A 83 26.32 19.18 -24.00
CA ASN A 83 27.09 17.93 -23.90
C ASN A 83 26.40 16.82 -23.08
N GLN A 84 25.07 16.87 -22.95
CA GLN A 84 24.24 15.96 -22.13
C GLN A 84 24.50 16.03 -20.61
N ASP A 85 25.35 16.94 -20.13
CA ASP A 85 25.89 16.90 -18.77
C ASP A 85 25.41 18.05 -17.87
N TYR A 86 25.15 19.24 -18.43
CA TYR A 86 24.71 20.41 -17.68
C TYR A 86 23.68 21.24 -18.44
N TRP A 87 22.83 21.91 -17.66
CA TRP A 87 21.83 22.83 -18.17
C TRP A 87 22.39 24.26 -18.19
N GLU A 88 22.28 24.91 -19.33
CA GLU A 88 22.65 26.31 -19.52
C GLU A 88 21.39 27.13 -19.83
N ILE A 89 21.33 28.32 -19.22
CA ILE A 89 20.32 29.31 -19.56
C ILE A 89 20.90 30.15 -20.70
N CYS A 90 20.34 29.98 -21.90
CA CYS A 90 20.77 30.72 -23.08
C CYS A 90 20.29 32.19 -23.01
N GLN A 91 20.97 33.10 -23.70
CA GLN A 91 20.74 34.55 -23.60
C GLN A 91 19.27 34.91 -23.85
N LEU A 92 18.67 35.60 -22.88
CA LEU A 92 17.29 36.08 -22.92
C LEU A 92 17.27 37.60 -22.77
N SER A 93 16.29 38.25 -23.41
CA SER A 93 15.90 39.60 -23.00
C SER A 93 15.26 39.53 -21.61
N ALA A 94 15.41 40.58 -20.79
CA ALA A 94 14.88 40.59 -19.42
C ALA A 94 13.35 40.33 -19.37
N ASN A 95 12.60 40.76 -20.39
CA ASN A 95 11.15 40.58 -20.45
C ASN A 95 10.73 39.13 -20.76
N ASP A 96 11.54 38.39 -21.54
CA ASP A 96 11.26 37.00 -21.90
C ASP A 96 11.53 36.05 -20.73
N VAL A 97 12.54 36.36 -19.91
CA VAL A 97 12.85 35.63 -18.66
C VAL A 97 11.64 35.64 -17.73
N ASP A 98 11.02 36.80 -17.55
CA ASP A 98 9.95 37.00 -16.57
C ASP A 98 8.69 36.21 -16.92
N SER A 99 8.32 36.23 -18.21
CA SER A 99 7.20 35.44 -18.73
C SER A 99 7.44 33.93 -18.58
N CYS A 100 8.65 33.46 -18.91
CA CYS A 100 9.02 32.05 -18.79
C CYS A 100 9.05 31.57 -17.34
N VAL A 101 9.64 32.37 -16.43
CA VAL A 101 9.67 32.07 -15.00
C VAL A 101 8.26 32.04 -14.40
N PHE A 102 7.39 32.96 -14.81
CA PHE A 102 5.99 32.95 -14.36
C PHE A 102 5.26 31.67 -14.77
N LYS A 103 5.39 31.27 -16.04
CA LYS A 103 4.83 30.00 -16.54
C LYS A 103 5.42 28.81 -15.80
N ALA A 104 6.74 28.75 -15.67
CA ALA A 104 7.41 27.66 -14.97
C ALA A 104 6.95 27.53 -13.52
N ARG A 105 6.82 28.65 -12.81
CA ARG A 105 6.28 28.67 -11.45
C ARG A 105 4.85 28.13 -11.42
N SER A 106 4.00 28.51 -12.37
CA SER A 106 2.64 27.97 -12.47
C SER A 106 2.66 26.44 -12.56
N TYR A 107 3.46 25.85 -13.44
CA TYR A 107 3.56 24.39 -13.59
C TYR A 107 4.21 23.69 -12.39
N LEU A 108 5.36 24.18 -11.92
CA LEU A 108 6.05 23.59 -10.77
C LEU A 108 5.21 23.67 -9.48
N SER A 109 4.36 24.70 -9.36
CA SER A 109 3.42 24.81 -8.24
C SER A 109 2.29 23.79 -8.26
N ARG A 110 2.12 22.99 -9.34
CA ARG A 110 1.15 21.88 -9.43
C ARG A 110 1.71 20.58 -8.90
N ILE A 111 3.03 20.46 -8.82
CA ILE A 111 3.69 19.25 -8.32
C ILE A 111 3.38 19.08 -6.83
N ARG A 112 2.87 17.90 -6.46
CA ARG A 112 2.57 17.49 -5.08
C ARG A 112 3.39 16.27 -4.66
N TYR A 113 3.81 15.43 -5.61
CA TYR A 113 4.56 14.20 -5.37
C TYR A 113 5.75 14.13 -6.31
N LEU A 114 6.94 13.94 -5.75
CA LEU A 114 8.15 13.61 -6.52
C LEU A 114 8.58 12.17 -6.20
N HIS A 115 8.81 11.37 -7.24
CA HIS A 115 9.21 9.98 -7.09
C HIS A 115 10.50 9.70 -7.86
N PHE A 116 11.60 9.58 -7.13
CA PHE A 116 12.91 9.23 -7.65
C PHE A 116 13.26 7.82 -7.20
N SER A 117 13.11 6.82 -8.09
CA SER A 117 13.40 5.41 -7.79
C SER A 117 14.88 5.14 -7.49
N ALA A 118 15.75 5.96 -8.07
CA ALA A 118 17.16 6.13 -7.74
C ALA A 118 17.44 7.61 -7.52
N PHE A 119 18.59 7.94 -6.92
CA PHE A 119 18.88 9.32 -6.56
C PHE A 119 18.92 10.20 -7.83
N PRO A 120 18.37 11.44 -7.78
CA PRO A 120 18.32 12.34 -8.93
C PRO A 120 19.67 12.39 -9.65
N THR A 121 19.67 12.22 -10.98
CA THR A 121 20.91 12.17 -11.78
C THR A 121 21.68 13.50 -11.72
N HIS A 122 22.94 13.52 -12.15
CA HIS A 122 23.69 14.78 -12.26
C HIS A 122 22.94 15.81 -13.10
N ARG A 123 22.46 15.40 -14.28
CA ARG A 123 21.65 16.22 -15.19
C ARG A 123 20.41 16.80 -14.50
N GLU A 124 19.67 15.99 -13.75
CA GLU A 124 18.49 16.44 -13.00
C GLU A 124 18.87 17.48 -11.93
N ARG A 125 19.94 17.25 -11.17
CA ARG A 125 20.39 18.20 -10.13
C ARG A 125 20.89 19.52 -10.72
N MET A 126 21.59 19.47 -11.86
CA MET A 126 22.02 20.67 -12.58
C MET A 126 20.81 21.46 -13.10
N LEU A 127 19.73 20.77 -13.51
CA LEU A 127 18.49 21.44 -13.89
C LEU A 127 17.93 22.21 -12.70
N TRP A 128 17.90 21.58 -11.52
CA TRP A 128 17.38 22.24 -10.32
C TRP A 128 18.18 23.48 -9.98
N GLN A 129 19.51 23.41 -10.04
CA GLN A 129 20.38 24.56 -9.81
C GLN A 129 20.15 25.67 -10.84
N ALA A 130 20.04 25.33 -12.13
CA ALA A 130 19.77 26.31 -13.19
C ALA A 130 18.39 26.98 -12.99
N LEU A 131 17.36 26.20 -12.66
CA LEU A 131 16.03 26.75 -12.38
C LEU A 131 16.04 27.63 -11.13
N TYR A 132 16.77 27.23 -10.09
CA TYR A 132 16.87 27.97 -8.84
C TYR A 132 17.69 29.26 -9.00
N SER A 133 18.74 29.26 -9.83
CA SER A 133 19.62 30.41 -10.08
C SER A 133 18.94 31.55 -10.83
N LEU A 134 17.77 31.31 -11.44
CA LEU A 134 16.88 32.36 -11.93
C LEU A 134 16.38 33.29 -10.80
N GLY A 135 16.73 33.03 -9.53
CA GLY A 135 16.73 33.99 -8.43
C GLY A 135 15.34 34.34 -7.89
N ARG A 136 14.31 33.62 -8.35
CA ARG A 136 12.91 33.94 -8.06
C ARG A 136 12.17 32.80 -7.36
N PHE A 137 12.79 31.67 -7.05
CA PHE A 137 12.11 30.56 -6.37
C PHE A 137 12.51 30.49 -4.90
N SER A 138 11.54 30.53 -3.98
CA SER A 138 11.77 30.19 -2.57
C SER A 138 12.00 28.68 -2.41
N SER A 139 11.30 27.90 -3.20
CA SER A 139 11.46 26.47 -3.45
C SER A 139 11.02 26.21 -4.89
N LEU A 140 11.66 25.27 -5.60
CA LEU A 140 11.25 24.93 -6.96
C LEU A 140 9.82 24.39 -7.00
N CYS A 141 9.45 23.57 -6.02
CA CYS A 141 8.12 22.95 -5.94
C CYS A 141 7.40 23.42 -4.66
N PRO A 142 6.83 24.63 -4.62
CA PRO A 142 6.35 25.27 -3.39
C PRO A 142 5.16 24.57 -2.71
N ASN A 143 4.47 23.68 -3.43
CA ASN A 143 3.33 22.93 -2.92
C ASN A 143 3.63 21.42 -2.78
N LEU A 144 4.90 21.03 -2.86
CA LEU A 144 5.32 19.63 -2.72
C LEU A 144 4.90 19.05 -1.37
N GLN A 145 4.17 17.93 -1.37
CA GLN A 145 3.61 17.29 -0.17
C GLN A 145 4.33 16.01 0.20
N ARG A 146 4.77 15.20 -0.78
CA ARG A 146 5.56 13.99 -0.51
C ARG A 146 6.72 13.82 -1.49
N ILE A 147 7.79 13.22 -1.00
CA ILE A 147 8.96 12.85 -1.82
C ILE A 147 9.31 11.38 -1.55
N PHE A 148 9.56 10.63 -2.61
CA PHE A 148 10.17 9.30 -2.58
C PHE A 148 11.58 9.38 -3.17
N LEU A 149 12.58 8.88 -2.46
CA LEU A 149 14.00 8.92 -2.84
C LEU A 149 14.65 7.55 -2.68
N GLY A 150 15.11 6.97 -3.78
CA GLY A 150 16.13 5.91 -3.75
C GLY A 150 17.50 6.52 -3.49
N LEU A 151 18.20 6.15 -2.42
CA LEU A 151 19.52 6.76 -2.11
C LEU A 151 20.73 6.00 -2.69
N GLY A 152 20.56 4.82 -3.27
CA GLY A 152 21.61 3.88 -3.71
C GLY A 152 23.04 4.46 -3.91
N ASN A 153 23.87 4.32 -2.86
CA ASN A 153 25.28 4.71 -2.78
C ASN A 153 25.58 6.18 -3.13
N VAL A 154 24.79 7.10 -2.60
CA VAL A 154 24.94 8.54 -2.84
C VAL A 154 25.98 9.15 -1.92
N SER A 155 26.90 9.92 -2.50
CA SER A 155 27.84 10.75 -1.73
C SER A 155 27.09 11.80 -0.88
N PRO A 156 27.35 11.91 0.43
CA PRO A 156 26.67 12.87 1.30
C PRO A 156 26.80 14.32 0.86
N GLY A 157 27.88 14.67 0.12
CA GLY A 157 28.06 16.02 -0.41
C GLY A 157 27.00 16.44 -1.42
N LEU A 158 26.32 15.49 -2.08
CA LEU A 158 25.28 15.78 -3.06
C LEU A 158 23.94 16.20 -2.43
N VAL A 159 23.81 16.02 -1.11
CA VAL A 159 22.59 16.36 -0.36
C VAL A 159 22.27 17.85 -0.41
N TYR A 160 23.27 18.74 -0.54
CA TYR A 160 23.02 20.17 -0.59
C TYR A 160 22.21 20.61 -1.83
N ASN A 161 22.27 19.85 -2.93
CA ASN A 161 21.44 20.11 -4.11
C ASN A 161 19.95 19.93 -3.82
N PHE A 162 19.62 19.15 -2.79
CA PHE A 162 18.26 18.90 -2.35
C PHE A 162 17.59 20.15 -1.75
N THR A 163 18.37 21.14 -1.28
CA THR A 163 17.83 22.42 -0.74
C THR A 163 16.85 23.10 -1.69
N THR A 164 17.09 22.99 -3.00
CA THR A 164 16.30 23.63 -4.07
C THR A 164 14.85 23.16 -4.12
N ILE A 165 14.57 21.93 -3.72
CA ILE A 165 13.23 21.31 -3.75
C ILE A 165 12.61 21.17 -2.36
N LEU A 166 13.30 21.60 -1.29
CA LEU A 166 12.73 21.60 0.05
C LEU A 166 11.57 22.60 0.11
N SER A 167 10.37 22.08 0.35
CA SER A 167 9.15 22.88 0.44
C SER A 167 8.64 22.92 1.89
N PRO A 168 8.15 24.07 2.39
CA PRO A 168 7.47 24.12 3.69
C PRO A 168 6.16 23.32 3.72
N SER A 169 5.58 23.01 2.55
CA SER A 169 4.38 22.18 2.43
C SER A 169 4.65 20.68 2.54
N LEU A 170 5.91 20.27 2.66
CA LEU A 170 6.28 18.85 2.69
C LEU A 170 5.75 18.20 3.97
N ARG A 171 5.00 17.12 3.80
CA ARG A 171 4.39 16.33 4.89
C ARG A 171 4.91 14.91 4.97
N GLY A 172 5.40 14.34 3.87
CA GLY A 172 5.85 12.96 3.82
C GLY A 172 7.18 12.78 3.10
N ILE A 173 8.04 11.89 3.60
CA ILE A 173 9.27 11.49 2.93
C ILE A 173 9.48 9.98 3.03
N THR A 174 9.83 9.36 1.90
CA THR A 174 10.18 7.95 1.83
C THR A 174 11.60 7.79 1.30
N PHE A 175 12.47 7.14 2.07
CA PHE A 175 13.79 6.70 1.63
C PHE A 175 13.74 5.22 1.30
N ALA A 176 14.19 4.85 0.11
CA ALA A 176 14.23 3.47 -0.38
C ALA A 176 15.63 3.12 -0.88
N ASN A 177 15.87 1.83 -1.13
CA ASN A 177 17.11 1.31 -1.71
C ASN A 177 18.38 1.78 -0.98
N CYS A 178 18.32 1.98 0.36
CA CYS A 178 19.48 2.40 1.15
C CYS A 178 20.31 1.16 1.53
N GLN A 179 21.19 0.72 0.65
CA GLN A 179 21.92 -0.55 0.80
C GLN A 179 23.28 -0.38 1.50
N SER A 180 23.83 0.83 1.54
CA SER A 180 25.16 1.12 2.11
C SER A 180 25.06 1.67 3.54
N GLU A 181 25.69 0.98 4.49
CA GLU A 181 25.81 1.39 5.91
C GLU A 181 26.38 2.82 6.06
N GLY A 182 27.40 3.14 5.26
CA GLY A 182 28.11 4.41 5.36
C GLY A 182 27.39 5.55 4.65
N SER A 183 27.22 5.43 3.34
CA SER A 183 26.86 6.60 2.52
C SER A 183 25.37 6.94 2.60
N ASP A 184 24.50 5.94 2.56
CA ASP A 184 23.06 6.15 2.40
C ASP A 184 22.42 6.58 3.74
N GLY A 185 22.81 5.95 4.85
CA GLY A 185 22.36 6.34 6.19
C GLY A 185 22.79 7.76 6.55
N VAL A 186 24.04 8.15 6.23
CA VAL A 186 24.52 9.51 6.43
C VAL A 186 23.72 10.49 5.57
N THR A 187 23.51 10.18 4.30
CA THR A 187 22.73 10.99 3.35
C THR A 187 21.29 11.20 3.84
N ALA A 188 20.59 10.14 4.25
CA ALA A 188 19.25 10.23 4.81
C ALA A 188 19.21 11.11 6.07
N SER A 189 20.16 10.91 6.99
CA SER A 189 20.25 11.71 8.22
C SER A 189 20.52 13.20 7.95
N MET A 190 21.33 13.52 6.92
CA MET A 190 21.59 14.90 6.51
C MET A 190 20.33 15.54 5.93
N ILE A 191 19.58 14.84 5.07
CA ILE A 191 18.31 15.32 4.51
C ILE A 191 17.31 15.61 5.64
N LEU A 192 17.13 14.67 6.57
CA LEU A 192 16.24 14.86 7.72
C LEU A 192 16.66 16.07 8.58
N ARG A 193 17.96 16.24 8.83
CA ARG A 193 18.47 17.40 9.57
C ARG A 193 18.18 18.72 8.84
N MET A 194 18.32 18.76 7.52
CA MET A 194 18.02 19.94 6.72
C MET A 194 16.53 20.28 6.74
N LEU A 195 15.66 19.28 6.67
CA LEU A 195 14.21 19.44 6.80
C LEU A 195 13.85 20.03 8.17
N LYS A 196 14.42 19.49 9.23
CA LYS A 196 14.24 20.01 10.59
C LYS A 196 14.74 21.45 10.73
N HIS A 197 15.93 21.76 10.22
CA HIS A 197 16.49 23.12 10.28
C HIS A 197 15.64 24.14 9.52
N ARG A 198 14.91 23.71 8.49
CA ARG A 198 13.94 24.53 7.75
C ARG A 198 12.56 24.59 8.39
N ASN A 199 12.39 24.03 9.60
CA ASN A 199 11.11 23.92 10.30
C ASN A 199 10.02 23.23 9.46
N VAL A 200 10.41 22.23 8.65
CA VAL A 200 9.45 21.42 7.91
C VAL A 200 8.76 20.46 8.88
N ASP A 201 7.44 20.55 8.90
CA ASP A 201 6.58 19.74 9.76
C ASP A 201 6.16 18.46 9.03
N LEU A 202 6.96 17.41 9.21
CA LEU A 202 6.71 16.08 8.64
C LEU A 202 5.71 15.31 9.49
N LEU A 203 4.75 14.69 8.81
CA LEU A 203 3.72 13.81 9.38
C LEU A 203 4.04 12.34 9.10
N GLU A 204 4.69 12.05 7.97
CA GLU A 204 4.95 10.69 7.50
C GLU A 204 6.43 10.49 7.14
N ILE A 205 7.08 9.50 7.74
CA ILE A 205 8.43 9.10 7.37
C ILE A 205 8.48 7.59 7.14
N SER A 206 8.98 7.19 5.98
CA SER A 206 9.29 5.79 5.68
C SER A 206 10.75 5.65 5.32
N TYR A 207 11.44 4.70 5.92
CA TYR A 207 12.85 4.40 5.71
C TYR A 207 13.01 2.91 5.44
N ASN A 208 13.55 2.57 4.28
CA ASN A 208 13.86 1.21 3.88
C ASN A 208 15.35 1.10 3.50
N GLY A 209 16.10 0.38 4.35
CA GLY A 209 17.50 0.04 4.10
C GLY A 209 18.32 -0.23 5.34
N PHE A 210 19.55 0.31 5.41
CA PHE A 210 20.47 -0.01 6.50
C PHE A 210 20.10 0.69 7.82
N ALA A 211 19.93 -0.10 8.87
CA ALA A 211 19.61 0.38 10.21
C ALA A 211 20.79 1.13 10.85
N SER A 212 20.65 2.46 11.00
CA SER A 212 21.60 3.31 11.71
C SER A 212 20.89 4.09 12.81
N SER A 213 21.45 4.08 14.03
CA SER A 213 20.95 4.91 15.15
C SER A 213 20.82 6.38 14.74
N ARG A 214 21.80 6.91 13.99
CA ARG A 214 21.78 8.31 13.52
C ARG A 214 20.54 8.64 12.71
N VAL A 215 20.08 7.74 11.82
CA VAL A 215 18.90 8.00 11.00
C VAL A 215 17.66 7.99 11.88
N VAL A 216 17.54 6.97 12.71
CA VAL A 216 16.39 6.76 13.59
C VAL A 216 16.25 7.92 14.60
N ASP A 217 17.36 8.38 15.18
CA ASP A 217 17.40 9.56 16.04
C ASP A 217 16.89 10.81 15.34
N GLN A 218 17.19 10.99 14.05
CA GLN A 218 16.68 12.13 13.28
C GLN A 218 15.19 11.97 12.93
N ILE A 219 14.72 10.76 12.63
CA ILE A 219 13.30 10.49 12.36
C ILE A 219 12.47 10.89 13.59
N PHE A 220 12.88 10.47 14.77
CA PHE A 220 12.10 10.71 15.98
C PHE A 220 12.18 12.14 16.54
N GLN A 221 12.98 12.99 15.93
CA GLN A 221 13.06 14.41 16.30
C GLN A 221 11.93 15.26 15.70
N PHE A 222 11.00 14.66 14.93
CA PHE A 222 9.84 15.33 14.37
C PHE A 222 8.61 15.08 15.27
N PRO A 223 8.11 16.11 16.00
CA PRO A 223 7.08 15.92 17.02
C PRO A 223 5.68 15.63 16.45
N SER A 224 5.41 16.05 15.22
CA SER A 224 4.09 15.94 14.57
C SER A 224 3.88 14.64 13.78
N LEU A 225 4.79 13.67 13.92
CA LEU A 225 4.70 12.42 13.16
C LEU A 225 3.44 11.63 13.53
N THR A 226 2.69 11.26 12.50
CA THR A 226 1.50 10.41 12.59
C THR A 226 1.75 9.00 12.05
N SER A 227 2.68 8.84 11.10
CA SER A 227 3.05 7.55 10.53
C SER A 227 4.56 7.38 10.39
N ILE A 228 5.08 6.28 10.91
CA ILE A 228 6.49 5.90 10.79
C ILE A 228 6.61 4.49 10.22
N GLY A 229 7.47 4.32 9.20
CA GLY A 229 7.89 3.02 8.68
C GLY A 229 9.42 2.91 8.71
N ILE A 230 9.97 1.94 9.44
CA ILE A 230 11.41 1.66 9.52
C ILE A 230 11.61 0.18 9.17
N GLN A 231 11.73 -0.08 7.87
CA GLN A 231 11.91 -1.42 7.33
C GLN A 231 13.39 -1.65 7.00
N CYS A 232 14.16 -2.04 8.01
CA CYS A 232 15.59 -2.28 7.84
C CYS A 232 15.86 -3.77 7.63
N THR A 233 16.74 -4.12 6.68
CA THR A 233 17.10 -5.53 6.40
C THR A 233 18.42 -5.95 7.04
N VAL A 234 19.31 -5.00 7.34
CA VAL A 234 20.64 -5.21 7.91
C VAL A 234 21.00 -4.03 8.83
N GLY A 235 21.80 -4.27 9.87
CA GLY A 235 22.42 -3.24 10.71
C GLY A 235 22.37 -3.53 12.21
N HIS A 236 22.63 -2.50 13.01
CA HIS A 236 22.47 -2.54 14.47
C HIS A 236 21.74 -1.28 14.92
N LEU A 237 20.56 -1.44 15.51
CA LEU A 237 19.75 -0.33 16.00
C LEU A 237 19.98 -0.15 17.49
N VAL A 238 20.75 0.89 17.82
CA VAL A 238 20.80 1.42 19.18
C VAL A 238 19.77 2.55 19.25
N VAL A 239 18.66 2.28 19.92
CA VAL A 239 17.66 3.30 20.24
C VAL A 239 18.22 4.17 21.38
N PRO A 240 18.11 5.50 21.32
CA PRO A 240 18.53 6.39 22.40
C PRO A 240 17.79 6.07 23.69
N GLU A 241 18.50 6.07 24.82
CA GLU A 241 17.91 5.86 26.15
C GLU A 241 16.98 7.01 26.56
N ASN A 242 17.14 8.21 25.98
CA ASN A 242 16.38 9.42 26.30
C ASN A 242 15.24 9.70 25.30
N PHE A 243 14.56 8.65 24.85
CA PHE A 243 13.48 8.77 23.88
C PHE A 243 12.26 9.52 24.44
N GLN A 244 11.80 10.57 23.75
CA GLN A 244 10.52 11.21 24.08
C GLN A 244 9.38 10.59 23.25
N PRO A 245 8.32 10.06 23.87
CA PRO A 245 7.21 9.45 23.16
C PRO A 245 6.58 10.43 22.16
N LEU A 246 6.20 9.93 20.99
CA LEU A 246 5.51 10.71 19.96
C LEU A 246 4.00 10.65 20.20
N PRO A 247 3.36 11.73 20.71
CA PRO A 247 1.98 11.67 21.17
C PRO A 247 0.97 11.52 20.03
N HIS A 248 1.31 11.97 18.81
CA HIS A 248 0.43 11.95 17.64
C HIS A 248 0.61 10.73 16.74
N LEU A 249 1.51 9.81 17.09
CA LEU A 249 1.80 8.66 16.23
C LEU A 249 0.63 7.68 16.26
N THR A 250 -0.01 7.48 15.11
CA THR A 250 -1.13 6.54 14.94
C THR A 250 -0.70 5.26 14.26
N LYS A 251 0.36 5.30 13.44
CA LYS A 251 0.86 4.14 12.68
C LYS A 251 2.36 3.95 12.87
N LEU A 252 2.73 2.74 13.27
CA LEU A 252 4.12 2.31 13.40
C LEU A 252 4.35 1.00 12.64
N ASP A 253 5.30 1.00 11.70
CA ASP A 253 5.82 -0.18 11.03
C ASP A 253 7.32 -0.26 11.30
N ILE A 254 7.77 -1.30 12.02
CA ILE A 254 9.18 -1.46 12.39
C ILE A 254 9.65 -2.90 12.21
N ASN A 255 10.84 -3.06 11.63
CA ASN A 255 11.53 -4.35 11.57
C ASN A 255 12.49 -4.51 12.75
N LEU A 256 12.13 -5.38 13.69
CA LEU A 256 12.88 -5.83 14.87
C LEU A 256 13.90 -6.94 14.60
N GLY A 257 14.00 -7.47 13.38
CA GLY A 257 14.98 -8.51 13.01
C GLY A 257 16.44 -8.03 12.94
N VAL A 258 16.65 -6.72 13.07
CA VAL A 258 17.95 -6.08 13.23
C VAL A 258 18.28 -6.06 14.74
N SER A 259 19.52 -6.22 15.20
CA SER A 259 19.78 -6.30 16.66
C SER A 259 19.29 -5.03 17.40
N PHE A 260 18.17 -5.12 18.10
CA PHE A 260 17.68 -4.10 19.04
C PHE A 260 18.09 -4.47 20.45
N ARG A 261 18.34 -3.46 21.29
CA ARG A 261 18.21 -3.63 22.74
C ARG A 261 16.71 -3.71 23.06
N THR A 262 16.18 -4.94 23.06
CA THR A 262 14.75 -5.27 23.13
C THR A 262 14.00 -4.54 24.26
N GLY A 263 14.63 -4.35 25.42
CA GLY A 263 14.00 -3.69 26.57
C GLY A 263 13.62 -2.22 26.36
N VAL A 264 14.31 -1.48 25.47
CA VAL A 264 14.04 -0.05 25.26
C VAL A 264 12.87 0.17 24.30
N VAL A 265 12.70 -0.71 23.32
CA VAL A 265 11.66 -0.59 22.29
C VAL A 265 10.26 -0.72 22.88
N GLY A 266 10.07 -1.59 23.88
CA GLY A 266 8.80 -1.76 24.57
C GLY A 266 8.32 -0.51 25.27
N THR A 267 9.20 0.07 26.08
CA THR A 267 8.90 1.30 26.82
C THR A 267 8.56 2.47 25.88
N TRP A 268 9.22 2.54 24.74
CA TRP A 268 8.92 3.51 23.69
C TRP A 268 7.51 3.33 23.11
N ILE A 269 7.17 2.12 22.67
CA ILE A 269 5.86 1.82 22.07
C ILE A 269 4.74 2.02 23.10
N ALA A 270 4.97 1.60 24.36
CA ALA A 270 4.04 1.85 25.46
C ALA A 270 3.79 3.34 25.73
N GLY A 271 4.77 4.21 25.45
CA GLY A 271 4.61 5.66 25.55
C GLY A 271 3.72 6.29 24.47
N MET A 272 3.37 5.56 23.40
CA MET A 272 2.57 6.09 22.28
C MET A 272 1.07 5.97 22.53
N GLN A 273 0.49 7.02 23.10
CA GLN A 273 -0.92 7.00 23.53
C GLN A 273 -1.93 7.00 22.37
N SER A 274 -1.52 7.37 21.15
CA SER A 274 -2.42 7.43 19.98
C SER A 274 -2.23 6.28 18.99
N LEU A 275 -1.38 5.30 19.32
CA LEU A 275 -1.00 4.25 18.38
C LEU A 275 -2.17 3.31 18.12
N ALA A 276 -2.65 3.27 16.88
CA ALA A 276 -3.78 2.45 16.43
C ALA A 276 -3.34 1.28 15.54
N ASP A 277 -2.35 1.51 14.67
CA ASP A 277 -1.82 0.52 13.73
C ASP A 277 -0.37 0.18 14.08
N LEU A 278 -0.13 -1.08 14.46
CA LEU A 278 1.20 -1.59 14.81
C LEU A 278 1.58 -2.74 13.89
N ARG A 279 2.69 -2.58 13.17
CA ARG A 279 3.33 -3.63 12.38
C ARG A 279 4.73 -3.89 12.91
N LEU A 280 4.96 -5.15 13.30
CA LEU A 280 6.24 -5.64 13.79
C LEU A 280 6.74 -6.73 12.85
N CYS A 281 7.94 -6.54 12.30
CA CYS A 281 8.63 -7.57 11.52
C CYS A 281 9.83 -8.10 12.30
N GLY A 282 10.21 -9.37 12.18
CA GLY A 282 11.44 -9.89 12.79
C GLY A 282 11.27 -11.24 13.46
N SER A 283 12.12 -11.52 14.45
CA SER A 283 12.07 -12.78 15.20
C SER A 283 10.97 -12.73 16.26
N TRP A 284 10.31 -13.86 16.54
CA TRP A 284 9.25 -13.90 17.57
C TRP A 284 9.77 -13.52 18.95
N GLN A 285 10.98 -13.96 19.31
CA GLN A 285 11.59 -13.64 20.61
C GLN A 285 11.81 -12.14 20.77
N ASP A 286 12.28 -11.47 19.71
CA ASP A 286 12.51 -10.02 19.74
C ASP A 286 11.18 -9.27 19.87
N MET A 287 10.15 -9.67 19.13
CA MET A 287 8.80 -9.11 19.26
C MET A 287 8.23 -9.35 20.66
N TYR A 288 8.32 -10.58 21.17
CA TYR A 288 7.77 -10.94 22.46
C TYR A 288 8.40 -10.13 23.60
N HIS A 289 9.73 -10.11 23.68
CA HIS A 289 10.45 -9.40 24.74
C HIS A 289 10.37 -7.89 24.59
N SER A 290 10.31 -7.36 23.37
CA SER A 290 10.20 -5.92 23.17
C SER A 290 8.79 -5.42 23.43
N THR A 291 7.75 -6.01 22.85
CA THR A 291 6.41 -5.40 22.88
C THR A 291 5.39 -6.17 23.68
N ILE A 292 5.37 -7.50 23.59
CA ILE A 292 4.21 -8.31 24.04
C ILE A 292 4.29 -8.70 25.52
N PHE A 293 5.47 -9.03 26.04
CA PHE A 293 5.62 -9.62 27.38
C PHE A 293 5.19 -8.69 28.54
N SER A 294 5.32 -7.37 28.39
CA SER A 294 5.21 -6.45 29.53
C SER A 294 4.35 -5.21 29.29
N ASN A 295 3.79 -5.02 28.09
CA ASN A 295 3.06 -3.80 27.75
C ASN A 295 1.59 -4.11 27.44
N ILE A 296 0.71 -3.27 27.98
CA ILE A 296 -0.71 -3.27 27.62
C ILE A 296 -0.94 -2.06 26.70
N LEU A 297 -1.19 -2.35 25.43
CA LEU A 297 -1.36 -1.37 24.37
C LEU A 297 -2.85 -1.23 24.02
N MET A 298 -3.57 -0.52 24.89
CA MET A 298 -5.04 -0.37 24.81
C MET A 298 -5.54 0.26 23.51
N THR A 299 -4.73 1.12 22.89
CA THR A 299 -5.14 1.92 21.72
C THR A 299 -4.95 1.20 20.40
N VAL A 300 -4.15 0.13 20.37
CA VAL A 300 -3.83 -0.61 19.15
C VAL A 300 -5.05 -1.42 18.72
N GLN A 301 -5.55 -1.11 17.53
CA GLN A 301 -6.71 -1.75 16.90
C GLN A 301 -6.29 -2.71 15.79
N SER A 302 -5.15 -2.47 15.14
CA SER A 302 -4.62 -3.31 14.07
C SER A 302 -3.21 -3.76 14.40
N LEU A 303 -3.00 -5.09 14.45
CA LEU A 303 -1.71 -5.71 14.69
C LEU A 303 -1.30 -6.56 13.49
N THR A 304 -0.11 -6.28 12.95
CA THR A 304 0.52 -7.11 11.91
C THR A 304 1.85 -7.64 12.41
N LEU A 305 1.98 -8.95 12.54
CA LEU A 305 3.21 -9.62 12.95
C LEU A 305 3.81 -10.38 11.77
N CYS A 306 4.94 -9.91 11.28
CA CYS A 306 5.69 -10.55 10.20
C CYS A 306 6.88 -11.33 10.79
N VAL A 307 6.68 -12.62 11.08
CA VAL A 307 7.63 -13.45 11.82
C VAL A 307 8.62 -14.13 10.87
N ALA A 308 9.92 -14.03 11.18
CA ALA A 308 10.96 -14.72 10.42
C ALA A 308 10.95 -16.23 10.65
N ALA A 309 10.97 -17.02 9.56
CA ALA A 309 10.85 -18.48 9.58
C ALA A 309 11.93 -19.21 10.39
N SER A 310 13.12 -18.63 10.53
CA SER A 310 14.23 -19.18 11.34
C SER A 310 13.89 -19.29 12.82
N THR A 311 12.88 -18.57 13.31
CA THR A 311 12.46 -18.57 14.72
C THR A 311 11.16 -19.31 14.98
N THR A 312 10.69 -20.10 14.00
CA THR A 312 9.44 -20.86 14.13
C THR A 312 9.40 -21.85 15.29
N ARG A 313 10.54 -22.34 15.79
CA ARG A 313 10.56 -23.23 16.96
C ARG A 313 10.12 -22.55 18.26
N THR A 314 10.29 -21.23 18.39
CA THR A 314 9.97 -20.48 19.63
C THR A 314 8.55 -19.94 19.64
N LEU A 315 7.96 -19.70 18.47
CA LEU A 315 6.51 -19.43 18.32
C LEU A 315 5.65 -20.50 19.02
N LEU A 316 6.14 -21.74 19.04
CA LEU A 316 5.37 -22.93 19.44
C LEU A 316 5.47 -23.26 20.93
N GLN A 317 6.40 -22.62 21.66
CA GLN A 317 6.54 -22.79 23.10
C GLN A 317 5.73 -21.76 23.89
N THR A 318 5.32 -20.66 23.24
CA THR A 318 4.56 -19.56 23.84
C THR A 318 3.13 -19.57 23.32
N ASN A 319 2.16 -19.33 24.20
CA ASN A 319 0.77 -19.22 23.81
C ASN A 319 0.52 -17.83 23.17
N ILE A 320 0.95 -17.68 21.91
CA ILE A 320 0.95 -16.42 21.15
C ILE A 320 -0.39 -15.70 21.26
N PHE A 321 -1.49 -16.42 21.08
CA PHE A 321 -2.82 -15.82 21.08
C PHE A 321 -3.24 -15.34 22.46
N SER A 322 -2.87 -16.05 23.53
CA SER A 322 -3.05 -15.57 24.89
C SER A 322 -2.22 -14.31 25.15
N ASP A 323 -0.95 -14.31 24.72
CA ASP A 323 -0.05 -13.18 24.90
C ASP A 323 -0.53 -11.93 24.13
N ILE A 324 -0.97 -12.12 22.87
CA ILE A 324 -1.60 -11.07 22.06
C ILE A 324 -2.89 -10.59 22.72
N SER A 325 -3.75 -11.50 23.20
CA SER A 325 -5.00 -11.13 23.85
C SER A 325 -4.75 -10.26 25.08
N ASN A 326 -3.72 -10.56 25.87
CA ASN A 326 -3.38 -9.81 27.06
C ASN A 326 -2.76 -8.44 26.74
N ALA A 327 -1.85 -8.39 25.75
CA ALA A 327 -1.15 -7.17 25.38
C ALA A 327 -2.03 -6.18 24.59
N PHE A 328 -3.00 -6.66 23.80
CA PHE A 328 -3.79 -5.84 22.86
C PHE A 328 -5.30 -6.01 23.09
N PRO A 329 -5.85 -5.46 24.18
CA PRO A 329 -7.25 -5.68 24.52
C PRO A 329 -8.24 -5.00 23.57
N GLY A 330 -7.83 -3.94 22.86
CA GLY A 330 -8.62 -3.21 21.87
C GLY A 330 -8.52 -3.75 20.43
N LEU A 331 -7.90 -4.91 20.24
CA LEU A 331 -7.60 -5.47 18.92
C LEU A 331 -8.87 -5.77 18.10
N ARG A 332 -8.88 -5.30 16.86
CA ARG A 332 -9.93 -5.54 15.84
C ARG A 332 -9.39 -6.23 14.60
N SER A 333 -8.12 -6.06 14.27
CA SER A 333 -7.50 -6.63 13.08
C SER A 333 -6.21 -7.33 13.46
N LEU A 334 -6.09 -8.61 13.11
CA LEU A 334 -4.90 -9.41 13.34
C LEU A 334 -4.39 -9.99 12.02
N CYS A 335 -3.15 -9.63 11.68
CA CYS A 335 -2.40 -10.26 10.60
C CYS A 335 -1.17 -10.97 11.18
N LEU A 336 -1.01 -12.25 10.86
CA LEU A 336 0.18 -13.04 11.16
C LEU A 336 0.75 -13.55 9.83
N ASP A 337 1.98 -13.17 9.52
CA ASP A 337 2.64 -13.48 8.26
C ASP A 337 4.01 -14.12 8.52
N LEU A 338 4.26 -15.31 7.98
CA LEU A 338 5.53 -16.00 8.13
C LEU A 338 6.45 -15.68 6.94
N ILE A 339 7.51 -14.91 7.20
CA ILE A 339 8.50 -14.51 6.19
C ILE A 339 9.69 -15.50 6.21
N GLY A 340 9.93 -16.25 5.13
CA GLY A 340 11.04 -17.20 5.04
C GLY A 340 11.36 -17.67 3.63
N SER A 341 12.62 -18.10 3.40
CA SER A 341 13.04 -18.61 2.10
C SER A 341 12.43 -19.99 1.82
N ALA A 342 11.99 -20.19 0.58
CA ALA A 342 11.20 -21.32 0.09
C ALA A 342 11.89 -22.71 0.13
N GLY A 343 12.93 -22.93 0.95
CA GLY A 343 13.73 -24.15 0.97
C GLY A 343 13.83 -24.87 2.32
N ALA A 344 13.58 -24.21 3.44
CA ALA A 344 13.62 -24.84 4.75
C ALA A 344 12.20 -25.15 5.19
N GLN A 345 11.76 -26.41 5.07
CA GLN A 345 10.50 -26.86 5.69
C GLN A 345 10.63 -26.68 7.21
N PRO A 346 10.00 -25.67 7.82
CA PRO A 346 9.98 -25.58 9.25
C PRO A 346 9.04 -26.70 9.71
N ARG A 347 9.54 -27.62 10.54
CA ARG A 347 8.68 -28.53 11.31
C ARG A 347 7.93 -27.70 12.35
N THR A 348 6.94 -26.92 11.91
CA THR A 348 6.08 -26.12 12.77
C THR A 348 4.93 -26.97 13.27
N SER A 349 4.59 -26.89 14.56
CA SER A 349 3.24 -27.25 14.99
C SER A 349 2.26 -26.27 14.38
N SER A 350 1.07 -26.77 14.08
CA SER A 350 0.03 -26.00 13.42
C SER A 350 -0.75 -25.17 14.43
N ILE A 351 -1.13 -23.97 14.03
CA ILE A 351 -2.18 -23.21 14.73
C ILE A 351 -3.47 -24.01 14.67
N THR A 352 -4.10 -24.22 15.82
CA THR A 352 -5.37 -24.91 15.99
C THR A 352 -6.51 -23.90 16.19
N LEU A 353 -7.76 -24.38 16.07
CA LEU A 353 -8.93 -23.57 16.42
C LEU A 353 -8.87 -23.09 17.88
N ALA A 354 -8.46 -23.96 18.81
CA ALA A 354 -8.39 -23.63 20.23
C ALA A 354 -7.48 -22.42 20.50
N ASP A 355 -6.36 -22.32 19.78
CA ASP A 355 -5.44 -21.19 19.89
C ASP A 355 -6.11 -19.88 19.43
N ILE A 356 -6.77 -19.91 18.28
CA ILE A 356 -7.48 -18.75 17.70
C ILE A 356 -8.61 -18.30 18.63
N LEU A 357 -9.35 -19.24 19.22
CA LEU A 357 -10.47 -18.96 20.12
C LEU A 357 -10.05 -18.32 21.46
N LEU A 358 -8.76 -18.24 21.78
CA LEU A 358 -8.28 -17.43 22.91
C LEU A 358 -8.50 -15.91 22.70
N LEU A 359 -8.80 -15.50 21.46
CA LEU A 359 -9.21 -14.14 21.11
C LEU A 359 -10.73 -13.93 21.14
N ARG A 360 -11.54 -14.92 21.54
CA ARG A 360 -13.02 -14.86 21.42
C ARG A 360 -13.66 -13.66 22.12
N ASP A 361 -13.03 -13.17 23.19
CA ASP A 361 -13.53 -12.03 23.97
C ASP A 361 -13.20 -10.68 23.30
N ARG A 362 -12.56 -10.70 22.12
CA ARG A 362 -12.19 -9.52 21.33
C ARG A 362 -13.18 -9.30 20.19
N SER A 363 -13.43 -8.04 19.85
CA SER A 363 -14.28 -7.63 18.72
C SER A 363 -13.51 -7.68 17.40
N ILE A 364 -13.09 -8.88 16.99
CA ILE A 364 -12.32 -9.05 15.76
C ILE A 364 -13.19 -8.79 14.52
N GLU A 365 -12.66 -7.95 13.62
CA GLU A 365 -13.23 -7.60 12.32
C GLU A 365 -12.41 -8.18 11.17
N TYR A 366 -11.09 -8.38 11.34
CA TYR A 366 -10.21 -8.91 10.30
C TYR A 366 -9.22 -9.94 10.85
N ILE A 367 -9.11 -11.07 10.15
CA ILE A 367 -8.12 -12.12 10.42
C ILE A 367 -7.36 -12.42 9.12
N ASP A 368 -6.04 -12.35 9.15
CA ASP A 368 -5.18 -12.67 8.01
C ASP A 368 -3.97 -13.49 8.42
N PHE A 369 -3.98 -14.78 8.13
CA PHE A 369 -2.90 -15.72 8.42
C PHE A 369 -2.21 -16.13 7.12
N ARG A 370 -0.94 -15.80 6.97
CA ARG A 370 -0.17 -16.03 5.75
C ARG A 370 1.05 -16.90 5.98
N TYR A 371 1.15 -17.95 5.18
CA TYR A 371 2.24 -18.92 5.20
C TYR A 371 2.45 -19.57 6.57
N ILE A 372 1.38 -19.69 7.36
CA ILE A 372 1.40 -20.36 8.65
C ILE A 372 0.88 -21.80 8.49
N SER A 373 1.44 -22.74 9.22
CA SER A 373 0.87 -24.08 9.31
C SER A 373 -0.43 -24.01 10.11
N THR A 374 -1.56 -24.35 9.48
CA THR A 374 -2.89 -24.32 10.11
C THR A 374 -3.59 -25.65 9.89
N GLN A 375 -4.05 -26.35 10.94
CA GLN A 375 -4.87 -27.57 10.84
C GLN A 375 -6.36 -27.21 10.98
N LEU A 376 -6.82 -26.28 10.15
CA LEU A 376 -8.22 -25.82 10.18
C LEU A 376 -9.04 -26.57 9.14
N SER A 377 -10.08 -27.26 9.60
CA SER A 377 -11.10 -27.90 8.79
C SER A 377 -12.23 -26.91 8.45
N THR A 378 -13.15 -27.33 7.58
CA THR A 378 -14.35 -26.55 7.23
C THR A 378 -15.16 -26.14 8.45
N THR A 379 -15.31 -27.05 9.43
CA THR A 379 -16.05 -26.77 10.66
C THR A 379 -15.34 -25.74 11.52
N ASP A 380 -14.01 -25.78 11.58
CA ASP A 380 -13.24 -24.80 12.36
C ASP A 380 -13.38 -23.38 11.78
N VAL A 381 -13.39 -23.24 10.45
CA VAL A 381 -13.63 -21.94 9.80
C VAL A 381 -15.05 -21.44 10.06
N ILE A 382 -16.04 -22.34 10.07
CA ILE A 382 -17.43 -22.00 10.44
C ILE A 382 -17.49 -21.53 11.90
N ASP A 383 -16.79 -22.20 12.82
CA ASP A 383 -16.75 -21.83 14.24
C ASP A 383 -16.11 -20.46 14.44
N ILE A 384 -15.03 -20.15 13.71
CA ILE A 384 -14.41 -18.81 13.68
C ILE A 384 -15.44 -17.73 13.29
N ILE A 385 -16.20 -17.96 12.21
CA ILE A 385 -17.22 -17.01 11.72
C ILE A 385 -18.37 -16.88 12.72
N THR A 386 -18.72 -17.97 13.39
CA THR A 386 -19.78 -17.99 14.41
C THR A 386 -19.40 -17.15 15.63
N VAL A 387 -18.13 -17.23 16.06
CA VAL A 387 -17.62 -16.52 17.24
C VAL A 387 -17.53 -15.01 16.98
N TRP A 388 -17.22 -14.59 15.75
CA TRP A 388 -17.10 -13.17 15.38
C TRP A 388 -18.12 -12.75 14.32
N PRO A 389 -19.37 -12.44 14.69
CA PRO A 389 -20.41 -12.04 13.73
C PRO A 389 -20.13 -10.70 13.02
N SER A 390 -19.25 -9.86 13.59
CA SER A 390 -18.77 -8.60 12.99
C SER A 390 -17.60 -8.78 12.03
N LEU A 391 -17.17 -10.01 11.74
CA LEU A 391 -16.03 -10.28 10.88
C LEU A 391 -16.29 -9.76 9.46
N LYS A 392 -15.43 -8.86 9.00
CA LYS A 392 -15.44 -8.24 7.66
C LYS A 392 -14.52 -8.93 6.68
N GLY A 393 -13.44 -9.53 7.16
CA GLY A 393 -12.50 -10.25 6.30
C GLY A 393 -11.82 -11.43 7.00
N ILE A 394 -11.72 -12.55 6.28
CA ILE A 394 -10.92 -13.70 6.69
C ILE A 394 -10.01 -14.15 5.56
N SER A 395 -8.72 -14.27 5.86
CA SER A 395 -7.68 -14.72 4.94
C SER A 395 -6.83 -15.77 5.65
N ILE A 396 -6.77 -16.98 5.10
CA ILE A 396 -5.97 -18.09 5.58
C ILE A 396 -5.24 -18.65 4.36
N ILE A 397 -3.97 -18.31 4.25
CA ILE A 397 -3.05 -18.82 3.24
C ILE A 397 -2.10 -19.77 3.97
N PRO A 398 -2.35 -21.08 3.96
CA PRO A 398 -1.50 -22.01 4.68
C PRO A 398 -0.09 -22.04 4.06
N LEU A 399 0.93 -22.32 4.87
CA LEU A 399 2.18 -22.87 4.35
C LEU A 399 1.83 -24.18 3.62
N ASN A 400 2.52 -24.58 2.55
CA ASN A 400 2.21 -25.81 1.82
C ASN A 400 2.84 -27.08 2.47
N PRO A 401 2.18 -27.83 3.39
CA PRO A 401 2.47 -29.24 3.56
C PRO A 401 1.41 -30.11 2.86
N PRO A 402 1.80 -31.29 2.34
CA PRO A 402 0.93 -32.20 1.58
C PRO A 402 -0.13 -32.95 2.42
N GLY A 403 -0.67 -32.37 3.49
CA GLY A 403 -1.48 -33.09 4.48
C GLY A 403 -2.84 -32.50 4.87
N ASN A 404 -3.09 -31.20 4.65
CA ASN A 404 -4.36 -30.59 5.08
C ASN A 404 -5.36 -30.54 3.93
N PRO A 405 -6.51 -31.23 4.04
CA PRO A 405 -7.53 -31.16 3.01
C PRO A 405 -8.10 -29.73 2.94
N PRO A 406 -8.31 -29.18 1.74
CA PRO A 406 -8.99 -27.89 1.57
C PRO A 406 -10.42 -27.93 2.15
N CYS A 407 -10.93 -26.77 2.56
CA CYS A 407 -12.30 -26.62 3.08
C CYS A 407 -13.33 -26.94 2.00
N ASP A 408 -14.41 -27.65 2.36
CA ASP A 408 -15.53 -27.88 1.43
C ASP A 408 -16.26 -26.56 1.16
N ALA A 409 -16.10 -26.05 -0.07
CA ALA A 409 -16.70 -24.79 -0.48
C ALA A 409 -18.23 -24.82 -0.39
N LYS A 410 -18.85 -25.99 -0.63
CA LYS A 410 -20.31 -26.12 -0.59
C LYS A 410 -20.84 -25.92 0.81
N ALA A 411 -20.25 -26.61 1.80
CA ALA A 411 -20.64 -26.47 3.19
C ALA A 411 -20.35 -25.06 3.71
N LEU A 412 -19.14 -24.54 3.44
CA LEU A 412 -18.71 -23.24 3.93
C LEU A 412 -19.55 -22.09 3.34
N PHE A 413 -19.72 -22.01 2.03
CA PHE A 413 -20.48 -20.91 1.40
C PHE A 413 -21.97 -20.95 1.76
N SER A 414 -22.55 -22.14 1.91
CA SER A 414 -23.93 -22.29 2.38
C SER A 414 -24.11 -21.72 3.78
N TYR A 415 -23.11 -21.89 4.66
CA TYR A 415 -23.12 -21.31 6.00
C TYR A 415 -22.93 -19.79 5.95
N ILE A 416 -21.87 -19.33 5.27
CA ILE A 416 -21.49 -17.91 5.18
C ILE A 416 -22.64 -17.06 4.62
N SER A 417 -23.29 -17.51 3.54
CA SER A 417 -24.39 -16.77 2.91
C SER A 417 -25.56 -16.44 3.86
N ARG A 418 -25.75 -17.25 4.91
CA ARG A 418 -26.85 -17.11 5.88
C ARG A 418 -26.44 -16.48 7.20
N HIS A 419 -25.18 -16.67 7.61
CA HIS A 419 -24.74 -16.38 8.99
C HIS A 419 -23.64 -15.31 9.10
N ALA A 420 -23.08 -14.83 7.98
CA ALA A 420 -21.99 -13.84 7.99
C ALA A 420 -22.44 -12.47 7.43
N PRO A 421 -23.16 -11.64 8.21
CA PRO A 421 -23.78 -10.40 7.71
C PRO A 421 -22.79 -9.26 7.40
N CYS A 422 -21.56 -9.34 7.89
CA CYS A 422 -20.55 -8.30 7.71
C CYS A 422 -19.40 -8.72 6.77
N LEU A 423 -19.36 -9.97 6.33
CA LEU A 423 -18.19 -10.52 5.63
C LEU A 423 -18.13 -9.99 4.18
N HIS A 424 -17.08 -9.25 3.88
CA HIS A 424 -16.80 -8.65 2.57
C HIS A 424 -15.66 -9.33 1.82
N HIS A 425 -14.69 -9.90 2.54
CA HIS A 425 -13.49 -10.50 1.97
C HIS A 425 -13.27 -11.93 2.47
N LEU A 426 -13.05 -12.86 1.55
CA LEU A 426 -12.80 -14.27 1.85
C LEU A 426 -11.62 -14.80 1.03
N ASN A 427 -10.60 -15.33 1.70
CA ASN A 427 -9.48 -16.04 1.09
C ASN A 427 -9.15 -17.25 1.95
N VAL A 428 -9.61 -18.44 1.58
CA VAL A 428 -9.32 -19.67 2.31
C VAL A 428 -9.04 -20.79 1.31
N PRO A 429 -8.28 -21.84 1.67
CA PRO A 429 -8.08 -22.98 0.78
C PRO A 429 -9.40 -23.73 0.60
N LEU A 430 -9.94 -23.74 -0.62
CA LEU A 430 -11.27 -24.29 -0.92
C LEU A 430 -11.18 -25.51 -1.85
N ASN A 431 -12.11 -26.44 -1.66
CA ASN A 431 -12.44 -27.49 -2.60
C ASN A 431 -13.72 -27.09 -3.33
N THR A 432 -13.60 -26.65 -4.58
CA THR A 432 -14.73 -26.14 -5.37
C THR A 432 -15.48 -27.21 -6.16
N LEU A 433 -15.00 -28.46 -6.17
CA LEU A 433 -15.57 -29.54 -6.99
C LEU A 433 -17.04 -29.82 -6.66
N ALA A 434 -17.40 -29.82 -5.37
CA ALA A 434 -18.77 -30.05 -4.91
C ALA A 434 -19.74 -28.93 -5.32
N LEU A 435 -19.23 -27.71 -5.56
CA LEU A 435 -20.04 -26.57 -5.99
C LEU A 435 -20.29 -26.58 -7.50
N ALA A 436 -19.46 -27.29 -8.28
CA ALA A 436 -19.63 -27.46 -9.73
C ALA A 436 -20.66 -28.54 -10.09
N ALA A 437 -20.88 -29.54 -9.23
CA ALA A 437 -21.76 -30.70 -9.48
C ALA A 437 -23.28 -30.42 -9.37
N GLY A 438 -23.69 -29.15 -9.27
CA GLY A 438 -25.09 -28.74 -9.12
C GLY A 438 -25.50 -28.53 -7.66
N PHE A 439 -26.15 -27.40 -7.41
CA PHE A 439 -26.56 -26.96 -6.07
C PHE A 439 -28.09 -26.87 -6.02
N PRO A 440 -28.79 -27.63 -5.16
CA PRO A 440 -30.21 -27.44 -4.96
C PRO A 440 -30.42 -26.11 -4.23
N MET A 441 -30.69 -25.06 -5.01
CA MET A 441 -30.97 -23.74 -4.45
C MET A 441 -32.31 -23.79 -3.73
N THR A 442 -32.25 -23.78 -2.41
CA THR A 442 -33.36 -23.25 -1.62
C THR A 442 -33.25 -21.73 -1.72
N PRO A 443 -34.28 -21.02 -2.22
CA PRO A 443 -34.28 -19.55 -2.23
C PRO A 443 -34.32 -19.05 -0.79
N GLY A 444 -33.14 -18.89 -0.20
CA GLY A 444 -32.93 -18.25 1.09
C GLY A 444 -32.54 -16.80 0.88
N VAL A 445 -32.93 -15.94 1.81
CA VAL A 445 -32.44 -14.56 1.86
C VAL A 445 -30.94 -14.62 2.18
N CYS A 446 -30.09 -14.35 1.18
CA CYS A 446 -28.67 -14.13 1.43
C CYS A 446 -28.51 -12.87 2.28
N VAL A 447 -27.79 -13.00 3.41
CA VAL A 447 -27.50 -11.91 4.33
C VAL A 447 -26.06 -11.41 4.16
N CYS A 448 -25.20 -12.21 3.51
CA CYS A 448 -23.78 -11.93 3.39
C CYS A 448 -23.44 -10.92 2.27
N PRO A 449 -22.74 -9.81 2.57
CA PRO A 449 -22.35 -8.79 1.60
C PRO A 449 -20.99 -9.08 0.97
N LEU A 450 -20.67 -10.35 0.71
CA LEU A 450 -19.37 -10.75 0.16
C LEU A 450 -19.13 -10.05 -1.19
N GLN A 451 -17.98 -9.35 -1.29
CA GLN A 451 -17.58 -8.59 -2.47
C GLN A 451 -16.34 -9.20 -3.13
N ASN A 452 -15.38 -9.67 -2.33
CA ASN A 452 -14.11 -10.17 -2.82
C ASN A 452 -13.85 -11.61 -2.37
N LEU A 453 -13.62 -12.49 -3.33
CA LEU A 453 -13.23 -13.88 -3.13
C LEU A 453 -11.86 -14.13 -3.78
N ASP A 454 -10.88 -14.54 -2.99
CA ASP A 454 -9.56 -14.93 -3.51
C ASP A 454 -9.45 -16.46 -3.59
N LEU A 455 -9.11 -16.96 -4.77
CA LEU A 455 -9.00 -18.39 -5.10
C LEU A 455 -7.54 -18.83 -5.33
N SER A 456 -6.56 -18.04 -4.89
CA SER A 456 -5.12 -18.30 -5.07
C SER A 456 -4.68 -19.71 -4.68
N GLN A 457 -5.29 -20.29 -3.63
CA GLN A 457 -4.94 -21.61 -3.08
C GLN A 457 -5.84 -22.75 -3.60
N THR A 458 -6.81 -22.43 -4.46
CA THR A 458 -7.87 -23.35 -4.92
C THR A 458 -7.63 -23.86 -6.34
N LEU A 459 -6.50 -23.48 -6.94
CA LEU A 459 -6.16 -23.74 -8.35
C LEU A 459 -6.30 -25.19 -8.83
N PRO A 460 -5.85 -26.23 -8.09
CA PRO A 460 -6.04 -27.61 -8.53
C PRO A 460 -7.49 -28.08 -8.47
N TYR A 461 -8.36 -27.41 -7.69
CA TYR A 461 -9.76 -27.76 -7.51
C TYR A 461 -10.72 -26.91 -8.34
N LEU A 462 -10.20 -25.91 -9.07
CA LEU A 462 -11.00 -25.04 -9.93
C LEU A 462 -11.55 -25.81 -11.13
N PRO A 463 -12.80 -25.53 -11.54
CA PRO A 463 -13.40 -26.16 -12.72
C PRO A 463 -12.60 -25.87 -14.00
N SER A 464 -12.34 -26.92 -14.78
CA SER A 464 -11.59 -26.82 -16.03
C SER A 464 -12.49 -26.59 -17.25
N THR A 465 -13.68 -27.20 -17.28
CA THR A 465 -14.62 -27.08 -18.40
C THR A 465 -15.45 -25.80 -18.29
N LEU A 466 -15.88 -25.26 -19.44
CA LEU A 466 -16.73 -24.06 -19.48
C LEU A 466 -18.07 -24.28 -18.78
N LEU A 467 -18.67 -25.47 -18.93
CA LEU A 467 -19.94 -25.82 -18.30
C LEU A 467 -19.83 -25.82 -16.77
N ASP A 468 -18.76 -26.38 -16.25
CA ASP A 468 -18.53 -26.42 -14.80
C ASP A 468 -18.20 -25.02 -14.27
N LYS A 469 -17.43 -24.21 -15.02
CA LYS A 469 -17.18 -22.79 -14.68
C LYS A 469 -18.48 -21.98 -14.64
N LEU A 470 -19.38 -22.16 -15.61
CA LEU A 470 -20.69 -21.50 -15.65
C LEU A 470 -21.57 -21.93 -14.48
N THR A 471 -21.62 -23.23 -14.18
CA THR A 471 -22.39 -23.77 -13.05
C THR A 471 -21.85 -23.24 -11.72
N PHE A 472 -20.54 -23.22 -11.57
CA PHE A 472 -19.85 -22.65 -10.41
C PHE A 472 -20.15 -21.16 -10.23
N ALA A 473 -20.00 -20.36 -11.30
CA ALA A 473 -20.28 -18.92 -11.28
C ALA A 473 -21.75 -18.62 -10.93
N ARG A 474 -22.69 -19.38 -11.50
CA ARG A 474 -24.12 -19.26 -11.21
C ARG A 474 -24.42 -19.55 -9.73
N ASN A 475 -23.79 -20.58 -9.16
CA ASN A 475 -23.94 -20.92 -7.75
C ASN A 475 -23.29 -19.90 -6.82
N LEU A 476 -22.17 -19.29 -7.23
CA LEU A 476 -21.56 -18.19 -6.48
C LEU A 476 -22.45 -16.95 -6.46
N ILE A 477 -22.97 -16.52 -7.60
CA ILE A 477 -23.81 -15.31 -7.68
C ILE A 477 -25.12 -15.49 -6.93
N SER A 478 -25.70 -16.69 -6.94
CA SER A 478 -26.91 -16.94 -6.16
C SER A 478 -26.67 -16.91 -4.66
N LEU A 479 -25.52 -17.41 -4.21
CA LEU A 479 -25.12 -17.37 -2.80
C LEU A 479 -24.65 -15.98 -2.39
N PHE A 480 -24.02 -15.22 -3.30
CA PHE A 480 -23.41 -13.91 -3.04
C PHE A 480 -23.71 -12.93 -4.19
N PRO A 481 -24.90 -12.32 -4.23
CA PRO A 481 -25.28 -11.43 -5.31
C PRO A 481 -24.39 -10.20 -5.47
N ARG A 482 -23.69 -9.80 -4.41
CA ARG A 482 -22.80 -8.62 -4.36
C ARG A 482 -21.33 -8.92 -4.70
N LEU A 483 -21.01 -10.13 -5.12
CA LEU A 483 -19.64 -10.56 -5.39
C LEU A 483 -19.06 -9.84 -6.62
N THR A 484 -18.23 -8.82 -6.44
CA THR A 484 -17.65 -8.04 -7.55
C THR A 484 -16.34 -8.60 -8.06
N THR A 485 -15.55 -9.24 -7.20
CA THR A 485 -14.16 -9.59 -7.52
C THR A 485 -13.82 -11.00 -7.09
N VAL A 486 -13.35 -11.80 -8.05
CA VAL A 486 -12.74 -13.10 -7.90
C VAL A 486 -11.31 -13.01 -8.40
N ALA A 487 -10.36 -13.08 -7.47
CA ALA A 487 -8.95 -12.86 -7.75
C ALA A 487 -8.10 -14.13 -7.55
N SER A 488 -6.91 -14.12 -8.13
CA SER A 488 -5.82 -15.04 -7.83
C SER A 488 -4.51 -14.26 -7.84
N SER A 489 -3.72 -14.43 -6.79
CA SER A 489 -2.40 -13.81 -6.59
C SER A 489 -1.25 -14.66 -7.16
N GLY A 490 -1.54 -15.81 -7.78
CA GLY A 490 -0.53 -16.73 -8.33
C GLY A 490 -0.08 -16.39 -9.77
N ILE A 491 1.22 -16.54 -10.03
CA ILE A 491 1.89 -16.19 -11.31
C ILE A 491 1.42 -17.07 -12.49
N ASP A 492 1.06 -18.34 -12.24
CA ASP A 492 0.78 -19.34 -13.29
C ASP A 492 -0.70 -19.59 -13.60
N SER A 493 -1.62 -18.85 -12.98
CA SER A 493 -3.06 -19.21 -12.99
C SER A 493 -4.01 -18.09 -13.39
N GLY A 494 -3.46 -16.97 -13.86
CA GLY A 494 -4.24 -15.79 -14.22
C GLY A 494 -5.41 -16.12 -15.14
N ASP A 495 -5.27 -17.03 -16.09
CA ASP A 495 -6.27 -17.19 -17.16
C ASP A 495 -7.53 -17.93 -16.71
N ARG A 496 -7.44 -18.98 -15.88
CA ARG A 496 -8.64 -19.69 -15.40
C ARG A 496 -9.51 -18.83 -14.49
N VAL A 497 -8.89 -18.01 -13.65
CA VAL A 497 -9.61 -17.11 -12.72
C VAL A 497 -10.12 -15.87 -13.46
N LYS A 498 -9.39 -15.35 -14.45
CA LYS A 498 -9.90 -14.30 -15.35
C LYS A 498 -11.13 -14.75 -16.14
N ASP A 499 -11.14 -15.99 -16.65
CA ASP A 499 -12.32 -16.55 -17.33
C ASP A 499 -13.53 -16.54 -16.39
N LEU A 500 -13.33 -17.00 -15.14
CA LEU A 500 -14.37 -17.04 -14.14
C LEU A 500 -14.88 -15.64 -13.77
N GLN A 501 -13.97 -14.68 -13.56
CA GLN A 501 -14.33 -13.28 -13.34
C GLN A 501 -15.14 -12.71 -14.50
N THR A 502 -14.76 -13.02 -15.74
CA THR A 502 -15.47 -12.57 -16.94
C THR A 502 -16.89 -13.14 -17.00
N ILE A 503 -17.06 -14.43 -16.67
CA ILE A 503 -18.37 -15.08 -16.59
C ILE A 503 -19.22 -14.44 -15.49
N ILE A 504 -18.63 -14.16 -14.32
CA ILE A 504 -19.34 -13.54 -13.19
C ILE A 504 -19.82 -12.13 -13.58
N ASN A 505 -18.95 -11.31 -14.18
CA ASN A 505 -19.32 -9.98 -14.68
C ASN A 505 -20.48 -10.07 -15.68
N ALA A 506 -20.40 -10.98 -16.66
CA ALA A 506 -21.44 -11.15 -17.66
C ALA A 506 -22.79 -11.58 -17.03
N LEU A 507 -22.77 -12.49 -16.05
CA LEU A 507 -23.97 -12.91 -15.34
C LEU A 507 -24.56 -11.77 -14.48
N GLN A 508 -23.71 -10.96 -13.84
CA GLN A 508 -24.15 -9.78 -13.08
C GLN A 508 -24.72 -8.68 -13.99
N ASP A 509 -24.14 -8.49 -15.17
CA ASP A 509 -24.66 -7.56 -16.17
C ASP A 509 -26.07 -7.99 -16.63
N VAL A 510 -26.29 -9.29 -16.86
CA VAL A 510 -27.62 -9.82 -17.19
C VAL A 510 -28.62 -9.64 -16.04
N VAL A 511 -28.19 -9.77 -14.79
CA VAL A 511 -29.06 -9.52 -13.62
C VAL A 511 -29.38 -8.03 -13.46
N SER A 512 -28.41 -7.15 -13.72
CA SER A 512 -28.54 -5.69 -13.56
C SER A 512 -29.26 -5.03 -14.72
N TYR A 513 -29.09 -5.57 -15.93
CA TYR A 513 -29.72 -5.14 -17.18
C TYR A 513 -30.39 -6.35 -17.84
N PRO A 514 -31.52 -6.83 -17.31
CA PRO A 514 -32.23 -7.95 -17.92
C PRO A 514 -32.54 -7.59 -19.37
N PRO A 515 -32.28 -8.51 -20.34
CA PRO A 515 -32.56 -8.25 -21.73
C PRO A 515 -34.03 -7.83 -21.85
N GLN A 516 -34.27 -6.64 -22.41
CA GLN A 516 -35.61 -6.17 -22.69
C GLN A 516 -36.30 -7.24 -23.53
N ARG A 517 -37.36 -7.85 -22.99
CA ARG A 517 -38.20 -8.74 -23.79
C ARG A 517 -38.65 -7.92 -24.99
N LEU A 518 -38.24 -8.34 -26.19
CA LEU A 518 -38.89 -7.89 -27.41
C LEU A 518 -40.32 -8.41 -27.34
N ASP A 519 -41.27 -7.57 -26.94
CA ASP A 519 -42.71 -7.83 -26.90
C ASP A 519 -43.32 -8.14 -28.28
N ILE A 520 -42.49 -8.37 -29.31
CA ILE A 520 -42.87 -8.63 -30.70
C ILE A 520 -43.33 -10.08 -30.90
N LEU A 521 -43.05 -11.02 -29.99
CA LEU A 521 -43.42 -12.44 -30.16
C LEU A 521 -44.81 -12.83 -29.64
N PHE A 522 -45.64 -11.87 -29.16
CA PHE A 522 -47.02 -12.14 -28.73
C PHE A 522 -48.08 -11.22 -29.37
N ARG A 523 -47.75 -10.54 -30.48
CA ARG A 523 -48.74 -9.85 -31.32
C ARG A 523 -48.48 -10.09 -32.81
N SER A 524 -48.90 -11.26 -33.30
CA SER A 524 -49.58 -11.50 -34.58
C SER A 524 -49.44 -12.97 -34.97
#